data_AF-A0AAP5Z1P6-F1
#
_entry.id   AF-A0AAP5Z1P6-F1
#
_cell.length_a   1.000
_cell.length_b   1.000
_cell.length_c   1.000
_cell.angle_alpha   90.00
_cell.angle_beta   90.00
_cell.angle_gamma   90.00
#
_symmetry.space_group_name_H-M   'P 1'
#
loop_
_entity.id
_entity.type
_entity.pdbx_description
1 polymer ?
#
loop_
_entity_poly.entity_id
_entity_poly.type
_entity_poly.pdbx_seq_one_letter_code
_entity_poly.pdbx_strand_id
1 'polypeptide(L)'
;SEKAVLVQKMQPFVAATKALGAPAREVNTETGKYTQAGSAGFSAAALPLLAASGESALLETQFRRAQNELVVDKNDHYYDNVLSLFGLGWHEERYRFGVQGELLPAWSERCQ
;
A
#
# COMPACT_ATOMS: atom_id res chain seq x y z
N SER A 1 -1.89 -19.36 -8.07
CA SER A 1 -0.72 -18.63 -8.62
C SER A 1 0.21 -18.25 -7.49
N GLU A 2 1.48 -17.96 -7.77
CA GLU A 2 2.46 -17.51 -6.76
C GLU A 2 1.99 -16.25 -6.03
N LYS A 3 1.40 -15.29 -6.75
CA LYS A 3 0.73 -14.11 -6.17
C LYS A 3 -0.24 -14.48 -5.05
N ALA A 4 -1.13 -15.44 -5.27
CA ALA A 4 -2.12 -15.84 -4.27
C ALA A 4 -1.46 -16.42 -3.01
N VAL A 5 -0.38 -17.18 -3.16
CA VAL A 5 0.40 -17.73 -2.03
C VAL A 5 1.04 -16.60 -1.22
N LEU A 6 1.63 -15.60 -1.89
CA LEU A 6 2.24 -14.46 -1.21
C LEU A 6 1.19 -13.59 -0.49
N VAL A 7 0.06 -13.31 -1.14
CA VAL A 7 -1.06 -12.58 -0.52
C VAL A 7 -1.59 -13.33 0.70
N GLN A 8 -1.70 -14.67 0.62
CA GLN A 8 -2.11 -15.49 1.76
C GLN A 8 -1.11 -15.44 2.92
N LYS A 9 0.20 -15.47 2.63
CA LYS A 9 1.25 -15.35 3.65
C LYS A 9 1.27 -13.98 4.33
N MET A 10 0.75 -12.96 3.66
CA MET A 10 0.67 -11.58 4.18
C MET A 10 -0.61 -11.28 4.98
N GLN A 11 -1.53 -12.23 5.16
CA GLN A 11 -2.74 -12.02 5.96
C GLN A 11 -2.48 -11.56 7.42
N PRO A 12 -1.39 -11.96 8.11
CA PRO A 12 -1.06 -11.40 9.42
C PRO A 12 -0.83 -9.87 9.40
N PHE A 13 -0.23 -9.34 8.32
CA PHE A 13 -0.07 -7.89 8.14
C PHE A 13 -1.42 -7.19 7.97
N VAL A 14 -2.32 -7.80 7.18
CA VAL A 14 -3.69 -7.30 6.97
C VAL A 14 -4.46 -7.28 8.30
N ALA A 15 -4.38 -8.35 9.08
CA ALA A 15 -5.00 -8.45 10.40
C ALA A 15 -4.43 -7.42 11.39
N ALA A 16 -3.11 -7.23 11.43
CA ALA A 16 -2.48 -6.22 12.27
C ALA A 16 -2.91 -4.80 11.87
N THR A 17 -2.97 -4.50 10.56
CA THR A 17 -3.44 -3.22 10.04
C THR A 17 -4.88 -2.95 10.45
N LYS A 18 -5.74 -3.97 10.44
CA LYS A 18 -7.14 -3.87 10.88
C LYS A 18 -7.24 -3.61 12.38
N ALA A 19 -6.45 -4.33 13.19
CA ALA A 19 -6.46 -4.20 14.65
C ALA A 19 -5.94 -2.84 15.13
N LEU A 20 -4.92 -2.32 14.44
CA LEU A 20 -4.25 -1.06 14.80
C LEU A 20 -4.90 0.18 14.15
N GLY A 21 -5.74 -0.02 13.13
CA GLY A 21 -6.35 1.04 12.32
C GLY A 21 -5.45 1.60 11.22
N ALA A 22 -4.16 1.24 11.21
CA ALA A 22 -3.18 1.57 10.18
C ALA A 22 -2.05 0.51 10.18
N PRO A 23 -1.24 0.39 9.12
CA PRO A 23 -0.11 -0.52 9.13
C PRO A 23 0.84 -0.22 10.27
N ALA A 24 1.39 -1.26 10.89
CA ALA A 24 2.35 -1.11 11.98
C ALA A 24 3.64 -0.46 11.48
N ARG A 25 4.22 0.43 12.29
CA ARG A 25 5.53 1.04 12.05
C ARG A 25 6.64 0.00 12.11
N GLU A 26 6.54 -0.92 13.06
CA GLU A 26 7.53 -1.95 13.34
C GLU A 26 6.84 -3.28 13.64
N VAL A 27 7.42 -4.37 13.12
CA VAL A 27 6.98 -5.74 13.36
C VAL A 27 8.22 -6.59 13.59
N ASN A 28 8.23 -7.36 14.67
CA ASN A 28 9.23 -8.41 14.86
C ASN A 28 8.88 -9.59 13.94
N THR A 29 9.75 -9.90 12.99
CA THR A 29 9.48 -10.88 11.91
C THR A 29 9.46 -12.34 12.38
N GLU A 30 10.04 -12.63 13.55
CA GLU A 30 10.03 -13.98 14.13
C GLU A 30 8.75 -14.26 14.94
N THR A 31 8.30 -13.26 15.70
CA THR A 31 7.19 -13.39 16.67
C THR A 31 5.88 -12.80 16.18
N GLY A 32 5.91 -11.95 15.14
CA GLY A 32 4.77 -11.19 14.66
C GLY A 32 4.32 -10.06 15.59
N LYS A 33 5.04 -9.78 16.68
CA LYS A 33 4.71 -8.66 17.58
C LYS A 33 4.89 -7.33 16.86
N TYR A 34 3.87 -6.49 16.93
CA TYR A 34 3.87 -5.13 16.37
C TYR A 34 3.58 -4.11 17.47
N THR A 35 3.99 -2.85 17.23
CA THR A 35 3.94 -1.79 18.24
C THR A 35 2.87 -0.74 17.93
N GLN A 36 3.24 0.28 17.18
CA GLN A 36 2.44 1.48 16.93
C GLN A 36 2.13 1.66 15.46
N ALA A 37 1.12 2.48 15.15
CA ALA A 37 0.77 2.83 13.78
C ALA A 37 1.94 3.56 13.09
N GLY A 38 2.15 3.23 11.82
CA GLY A 38 3.08 3.91 10.92
C GLY A 38 2.52 5.22 10.38
N SER A 39 3.32 5.93 9.60
CA SER A 39 2.92 7.15 8.91
C SER A 39 1.85 6.90 7.84
N ALA A 40 1.31 7.98 7.26
CA ALA A 40 0.36 7.91 6.14
C ALA A 40 0.98 7.24 4.89
N GLY A 41 2.31 7.35 4.71
CA GLY A 41 3.04 6.67 3.63
C GLY A 41 2.92 5.15 3.70
N PHE A 42 2.90 4.56 4.90
CA PHE A 42 2.66 3.12 5.08
C PHE A 42 1.25 2.72 4.63
N SER A 43 0.24 3.55 4.92
CA SER A 43 -1.13 3.33 4.47
C SER A 43 -1.21 3.31 2.94
N ALA A 44 -0.53 4.24 2.26
CA ALA A 44 -0.44 4.23 0.80
C ALA A 44 0.23 2.95 0.27
N ALA A 45 1.37 2.57 0.85
CA ALA A 45 2.11 1.38 0.44
C ALA A 45 1.31 0.07 0.62
N ALA A 46 0.37 0.03 1.56
CA ALA A 46 -0.45 -1.14 1.82
C ALA A 46 -1.58 -1.36 0.78
N LEU A 47 -1.99 -0.33 0.04
CA LEU A 47 -3.18 -0.37 -0.83
C LEU A 47 -3.20 -1.55 -1.82
N PRO A 48 -2.10 -1.88 -2.54
CA PRO A 48 -2.13 -2.97 -3.50
C PRO A 48 -2.37 -4.34 -2.85
N LEU A 49 -1.82 -4.56 -1.65
CA LEU A 49 -2.01 -5.81 -0.91
C LEU A 49 -3.44 -5.91 -0.37
N LEU A 50 -3.99 -4.81 0.16
CA LEU A 50 -5.36 -4.78 0.67
C LEU A 50 -6.38 -5.06 -0.44
N ALA A 51 -6.16 -4.47 -1.63
CA ALA A 51 -6.97 -4.74 -2.81
C ALA A 51 -6.88 -6.21 -3.21
N ALA A 52 -5.66 -6.79 -3.24
CA ALA A 52 -5.46 -8.19 -3.56
C ALA A 52 -6.01 -9.17 -2.51
N SER A 53 -6.19 -8.71 -1.26
CA SER A 53 -6.76 -9.51 -0.16
C SER A 53 -8.29 -9.43 -0.07
N GLY A 54 -8.94 -8.61 -0.90
CA GLY A 54 -10.41 -8.45 -0.87
C GLY A 54 -10.94 -7.60 0.29
N GLU A 55 -10.07 -6.86 0.98
CA GLU A 55 -10.43 -6.06 2.17
C GLU A 55 -10.89 -4.65 1.78
N SER A 56 -11.97 -4.54 1.01
CA SER A 56 -12.40 -3.28 0.39
C SER A 56 -12.65 -2.13 1.39
N ALA A 57 -13.21 -2.42 2.57
CA ALA A 57 -13.44 -1.40 3.59
C ALA A 57 -12.13 -0.90 4.22
N LEU A 58 -11.17 -1.81 4.46
CA LEU A 58 -9.87 -1.45 5.01
C LEU A 58 -9.03 -0.70 3.98
N LEU A 59 -9.07 -1.13 2.71
CA LEU A 59 -8.49 -0.42 1.56
C LEU A 59 -8.95 1.03 1.55
N GLU A 60 -10.26 1.28 1.56
CA GLU A 60 -10.83 2.63 1.51
C GLU A 60 -10.41 3.47 2.72
N THR A 61 -10.38 2.85 3.91
CA THR A 61 -9.92 3.53 5.13
C THR A 61 -8.46 3.97 5.01
N GLN A 62 -7.58 3.09 4.53
CA GLN A 62 -6.16 3.40 4.35
C GLN A 62 -5.92 4.40 3.22
N PHE A 63 -6.73 4.36 2.16
CA PHE A 63 -6.67 5.31 1.05
C PHE A 63 -7.00 6.72 1.52
N ARG A 64 -8.09 6.89 2.29
CA ARG A 64 -8.46 8.19 2.89
C ARG A 64 -7.39 8.70 3.84
N ARG A 65 -6.85 7.81 4.68
CA ARG A 65 -5.78 8.16 5.61
C ARG A 65 -4.56 8.70 4.84
N ALA A 66 -4.13 7.98 3.80
CA ALA A 66 -3.03 8.42 2.96
C ALA A 66 -3.31 9.82 2.38
N GLN A 67 -4.44 10.04 1.72
CA GLN A 67 -4.78 11.33 1.11
C GLN A 67 -4.84 12.49 2.12
N ASN A 68 -5.39 12.27 3.31
CA ASN A 68 -5.63 13.34 4.28
C ASN A 68 -4.42 13.69 5.15
N GLU A 69 -3.57 12.71 5.45
CA GLU A 69 -2.45 12.86 6.39
C GLU A 69 -1.08 13.01 5.71
N LEU A 70 -0.99 12.82 4.39
CA LEU A 70 0.27 13.00 3.65
C LEU A 70 0.72 14.47 3.65
N VAL A 71 1.90 14.71 4.23
CA VAL A 71 2.54 16.02 4.23
C VAL A 71 3.45 16.14 3.01
N VAL A 72 2.90 16.63 1.91
CA VAL A 72 3.62 16.74 0.62
C VAL A 72 4.49 18.00 0.49
N ASP A 73 4.24 19.02 1.31
CA ASP A 73 4.78 20.38 1.12
C ASP A 73 6.05 20.67 1.95
N LYS A 74 6.67 19.63 2.54
CA LYS A 74 7.87 19.75 3.38
C LYS A 74 8.91 18.69 3.02
N ASN A 75 10.16 19.13 2.85
CA ASN A 75 11.29 18.29 2.45
C ASN A 75 11.62 17.16 3.44
N ASP A 76 11.14 17.23 4.70
CA ASP A 76 11.43 16.24 5.74
C ASP A 76 10.59 14.95 5.64
N HIS A 77 9.67 14.84 4.66
CA HIS A 77 8.79 13.70 4.47
C HIS A 77 9.04 12.91 3.17
N TYR A 78 10.26 13.00 2.62
CA TYR A 78 10.64 12.31 1.37
C TYR A 78 10.23 10.83 1.33
N TYR A 79 10.45 10.09 2.43
CA TYR A 79 10.11 8.67 2.48
C TYR A 79 8.61 8.40 2.31
N ASP A 80 7.76 9.12 3.05
CA ASP A 80 6.31 8.97 2.96
C ASP A 80 5.78 9.43 1.60
N ASN A 81 6.37 10.49 1.04
CA ASN A 81 6.02 10.99 -0.28
C ASN A 81 6.33 9.95 -1.36
N VAL A 82 7.50 9.31 -1.34
CA VAL A 82 7.84 8.25 -2.29
C VAL A 82 6.91 7.05 -2.16
N LEU A 83 6.62 6.60 -0.93
CA LEU A 83 5.64 5.53 -0.71
C LEU A 83 4.25 5.89 -1.26
N SER A 84 3.85 7.15 -1.10
CA SER A 84 2.58 7.62 -1.63
C SER A 84 2.51 7.59 -3.14
N LEU A 85 3.58 7.95 -3.84
CA LEU A 85 3.62 7.93 -5.31
C LEU A 85 3.38 6.52 -5.85
N PHE A 86 3.99 5.50 -5.23
CA PHE A 86 3.75 4.11 -5.63
C PHE A 86 2.37 3.61 -5.21
N GLY A 87 2.00 3.78 -3.94
CA GLY A 87 0.76 3.27 -3.39
C GLY A 87 -0.49 3.90 -4.02
N LEU A 88 -0.56 5.24 -4.00
CA LEU A 88 -1.66 6.00 -4.59
C LEU A 88 -1.62 5.93 -6.11
N GLY A 89 -0.43 6.02 -6.73
CA GLY A 89 -0.32 5.91 -8.18
C GLY A 89 -0.80 4.56 -8.71
N TRP A 90 -0.54 3.47 -7.98
CA TRP A 90 -1.14 2.17 -8.30
C TRP A 90 -2.64 2.18 -8.02
N HIS A 91 -3.11 2.68 -6.87
CA HIS A 91 -4.54 2.67 -6.56
C HIS A 91 -5.38 3.47 -7.57
N GLU A 92 -4.87 4.62 -8.01
CA GLU A 92 -5.46 5.53 -9.02
C GLU A 92 -5.20 5.11 -10.47
N GLU A 93 -4.76 3.88 -10.69
CA GLU A 93 -4.57 3.30 -12.04
C GLU A 93 -3.54 4.02 -12.91
N ARG A 94 -2.61 4.80 -12.32
CA ARG A 94 -1.55 5.50 -13.09
C ARG A 94 -0.57 4.54 -13.74
N TYR A 95 -0.39 3.35 -13.16
CA TYR A 95 0.40 2.28 -13.73
C TYR A 95 -0.03 0.90 -13.20
N ARG A 96 0.29 -0.15 -13.95
CA ARG A 96 0.20 -1.57 -13.57
C ARG A 96 1.49 -2.30 -13.97
N PHE A 97 1.64 -3.52 -13.48
CA PHE A 97 2.64 -4.46 -14.00
C PHE A 97 1.93 -5.59 -14.72
N GLY A 98 2.39 -5.92 -15.92
CA GLY A 98 1.89 -7.06 -16.66
C GLY A 98 2.43 -8.39 -16.12
N VAL A 99 2.01 -9.50 -16.72
CA VAL A 99 2.32 -10.85 -16.20
C VAL A 99 3.79 -11.23 -16.38
N GLN A 100 4.53 -10.55 -17.24
CA GLN A 100 5.97 -10.74 -17.43
C GLN A 100 6.79 -9.70 -16.65
N GLY A 101 6.14 -8.85 -15.84
CA GLY A 101 6.79 -7.82 -15.05
C GLY A 101 7.05 -6.51 -15.80
N GLU A 102 6.54 -6.37 -17.02
CA GLU A 102 6.59 -5.14 -17.79
C GLU A 102 5.76 -4.02 -17.15
N LEU A 103 6.26 -2.78 -17.22
CA LEU A 103 5.53 -1.61 -16.75
C LEU A 103 4.46 -1.22 -17.78
N LEU A 104 3.21 -1.09 -17.31
CA LEU A 104 2.05 -0.66 -18.10
C LEU A 104 1.55 0.69 -17.56
N PRO A 105 2.03 1.83 -18.08
CA PRO A 105 1.58 3.13 -17.63
C PRO A 105 0.24 3.53 -18.25
N ALA A 106 -0.59 4.31 -17.55
CA ALA A 106 -1.91 4.72 -18.06
C ALA A 106 -1.87 5.50 -19.40
N TRP A 107 -0.72 6.07 -19.75
CA TRP A 107 -0.55 6.82 -20.99
C TRP A 107 -0.09 5.96 -22.18
N SER A 108 0.27 4.68 -21.98
CA SER A 108 0.65 3.80 -23.10
C SER A 108 -0.53 3.38 -23.98
N GLU A 109 -1.78 3.54 -23.50
CA GLU A 109 -2.98 3.32 -24.33
C GLU A 109 -3.33 4.51 -25.23
N ARG A 110 -2.60 5.62 -25.13
CA ARG A 110 -2.67 6.71 -26.12
C ARG A 110 -1.77 6.36 -27.31
N CYS A 111 -2.18 5.37 -28.11
CA CYS A 111 -1.70 5.31 -29.48
C CYS A 111 -2.22 6.54 -30.24
N GLN A 112 -1.29 7.37 -30.70
CA GLN A 112 -1.53 8.34 -31.78
C GLN A 112 -1.66 7.62 -33.12
#